data_AF-A0A0F9E7H7-F1
#
_entry.id   AF-A0A0F9E7H7-F1
#
_cell.length_a   1.000
_cell.length_b   1.000
_cell.length_c   1.000
_cell.angle_alpha   90.00
_cell.angle_beta   90.00
_cell.angle_gamma   90.00
#
_symmetry.space_group_name_H-M   'P 1'
#
loop_
_entity.id
_entity.type
_entity.pdbx_description
1 polymer ?
#
loop_
_entity_poly.entity_id
_entity_poly.type
_entity_poly.pdbx_seq_one_letter_code
_entity_poly.pdbx_strand_id
1 'polypeptide(L)'
;VTGSTATLNTEQLVTLATSVMQGSHVIHHDGSALVFSHRISLAGPNTLEAHVFNTTDPAAVTFVETFSYTHGAAGHVGPVKTIRALAALWVFGNGTDAQVTHGIEQFDQVEPYEIQVVRTDFGGTGNIGPFKKGTLLVGNGLGGPTELTKLGGPLDDQVLTGDEDEATGVKWGHELSRGYHFGAFREAFDALVTSDGVTVTMSLEQRGTGDLTLIFTDGLTLLDCTPALTIALTAGSDTSPTFNYVYILQSDKILTVSTVGYPATEHNKVGVFFVPSAAKVQSDGVFVNQNINDFLYGGTESMGHGLHIAEAIRHMGARWNSGVDGNGTTGYLTIVTNVGTPDNVFFKSTAGVVYQLHRHVFDAEDTSGAGRILVVNDSVAAYDEISDIADLLLDSAGGSMVGKYFNLHFWGVANHTGEFQPVMCNLPSGSYNKQSDAEQDVSGFDDSSIPAAFDRESTTGFLIVRVTLRHQAASGGTWTHVSQVDLRGVNPAGAVGGGTGLVSTEFADKAFK
;
A
#
# COMPACT_ATOMS: atom_id res chain seq x y z
N VAL A 1 -56.06 66.61 8.86
CA VAL A 1 -56.08 67.67 9.90
C VAL A 1 -55.45 67.10 11.14
N THR A 2 -54.39 67.72 11.65
CA THR A 2 -53.72 67.26 12.88
C THR A 2 -54.62 67.58 14.08
N GLY A 3 -55.00 66.57 14.86
CA GLY A 3 -55.84 66.75 16.05
C GLY A 3 -57.35 66.87 15.79
N SER A 4 -57.84 66.47 14.61
CA SER A 4 -59.29 66.34 14.36
C SER A 4 -59.63 64.91 13.94
N THR A 5 -60.59 64.31 14.63
CA THR A 5 -61.12 62.99 14.30
C THR A 5 -62.13 63.13 13.17
N ALA A 6 -61.84 62.53 12.01
CA ALA A 6 -62.80 62.42 10.92
C ALA A 6 -63.44 61.03 10.95
N THR A 7 -64.77 60.98 11.07
CA THR A 7 -65.52 59.72 10.97
C THR A 7 -65.73 59.42 9.50
N LEU A 8 -64.93 58.51 8.96
CA LEU A 8 -65.12 57.98 7.60
C LEU A 8 -66.05 56.79 7.67
N ASN A 9 -66.96 56.68 6.71
CA ASN A 9 -67.68 55.43 6.56
C ASN A 9 -66.79 54.38 5.87
N THR A 10 -67.26 53.14 5.91
CA THR A 10 -66.54 51.96 5.44
C THR A 10 -66.01 52.11 4.01
N GLU A 11 -66.83 52.64 3.11
CA GLU A 11 -66.50 52.78 1.68
C GLU A 11 -65.41 53.84 1.43
N GLN A 12 -65.47 54.93 2.21
CA GLN A 12 -64.46 56.00 2.18
C GLN A 12 -63.11 55.53 2.75
N LEU A 13 -63.13 54.71 3.81
CA LEU A 13 -61.90 54.15 4.39
C LEU A 13 -61.22 53.18 3.44
N VAL A 14 -61.98 52.31 2.78
CA VAL A 14 -61.45 51.40 1.75
C VAL A 14 -60.81 52.20 0.63
N THR A 15 -61.52 53.17 0.06
CA THR A 15 -60.99 54.00 -1.04
C THR A 15 -59.69 54.72 -0.67
N LEU A 16 -59.58 55.23 0.56
CA LEU A 16 -58.35 55.84 1.06
C LEU A 16 -57.22 54.81 1.18
N ALA A 17 -57.48 53.64 1.77
CA ALA A 17 -56.47 52.60 1.97
C ALA A 17 -55.92 52.04 0.64
N THR A 18 -56.79 51.76 -0.34
CA THR A 18 -56.34 51.27 -1.66
C THR A 18 -55.63 52.32 -2.50
N SER A 19 -55.94 53.61 -2.31
CA SER A 19 -55.28 54.69 -3.06
C SER A 19 -53.88 55.05 -2.53
N VAL A 20 -53.58 54.75 -1.27
CA VAL A 20 -52.28 55.07 -0.64
C VAL A 20 -51.31 53.88 -0.65
N MET A 21 -51.79 52.62 -0.69
CA MET A 21 -50.95 51.43 -0.61
C MET A 21 -51.26 50.39 -1.71
N GLN A 22 -50.57 50.48 -2.85
CA GLN A 22 -50.70 49.51 -3.96
C GLN A 22 -50.34 48.08 -3.52
N GLY A 23 -51.24 47.11 -3.75
CA GLY A 23 -51.04 45.69 -3.44
C GLY A 23 -51.58 45.22 -2.08
N SER A 24 -52.34 46.06 -1.38
CA SER A 24 -52.92 45.74 -0.06
C SER A 24 -54.32 45.14 -0.16
N HIS A 25 -54.69 44.29 0.80
CA HIS A 25 -56.03 43.73 0.93
C HIS A 25 -56.66 44.20 2.24
N VAL A 26 -57.98 44.45 2.22
CA VAL A 26 -58.74 44.85 3.40
C VAL A 26 -59.80 43.80 3.68
N ILE A 27 -59.81 43.28 4.91
CA ILE A 27 -60.86 42.36 5.35
C ILE A 27 -61.72 43.10 6.37
N HIS A 28 -63.04 43.01 6.16
CA HIS A 28 -64.04 43.64 7.01
C HIS A 28 -64.81 42.57 7.77
N HIS A 29 -65.02 42.80 9.07
CA HIS A 29 -66.01 42.09 9.86
C HIS A 29 -66.59 43.03 10.93
N ASP A 30 -67.92 43.14 10.98
CA ASP A 30 -68.74 43.86 11.98
C ASP A 30 -68.13 45.13 12.58
N GLY A 31 -68.13 46.20 11.78
CA GLY A 31 -67.81 47.55 12.26
C GLY A 31 -66.33 47.86 12.47
N SER A 32 -65.45 46.90 12.17
CA SER A 32 -63.99 47.05 12.26
C SER A 32 -63.33 46.72 10.92
N ALA A 33 -62.35 47.52 10.50
CA ALA A 33 -61.62 47.32 9.25
C ALA A 33 -60.13 47.11 9.57
N LEU A 34 -59.58 45.97 9.11
CA LEU A 34 -58.16 45.68 9.21
C LEU A 34 -57.54 45.74 7.83
N VAL A 35 -56.50 46.56 7.68
CA VAL A 35 -55.72 46.67 6.45
C VAL A 35 -54.38 45.98 6.66
N PHE A 36 -54.02 45.06 5.77
CA PHE A 36 -52.68 44.49 5.73
C PHE A 36 -52.05 44.68 4.34
N SER A 37 -50.75 44.96 4.33
CA SER A 37 -49.97 45.03 3.11
C SER A 37 -48.92 43.93 3.14
N HIS A 38 -48.79 43.20 2.04
CA HIS A 38 -47.77 42.19 1.88
C HIS A 38 -46.68 42.74 0.96
N ARG A 39 -45.48 42.95 1.50
CA ARG A 39 -44.34 43.39 0.70
C ARG A 39 -43.45 42.19 0.40
N ILE A 40 -43.55 41.69 -0.83
CA ILE A 40 -42.67 40.63 -1.32
C ILE A 40 -41.34 41.27 -1.71
N SER A 41 -40.26 40.93 -1.00
CA SER A 41 -38.91 41.43 -1.28
C SER A 41 -38.12 40.35 -2.01
N LEU A 42 -37.54 40.68 -3.16
CA LEU A 42 -36.80 39.71 -3.98
C LEU A 42 -35.40 39.38 -3.46
N ALA A 43 -34.94 40.04 -2.39
CA ALA A 43 -33.59 39.83 -1.84
C ALA A 43 -33.56 39.69 -0.30
N GLY A 44 -34.72 39.47 0.34
CA GLY A 44 -34.82 39.21 1.79
C GLY A 44 -36.20 38.64 2.17
N PRO A 45 -36.38 38.07 3.38
CA PRO A 45 -37.62 37.38 3.75
C PRO A 45 -38.82 38.33 3.68
N ASN A 46 -39.93 37.83 3.15
CA ASN A 46 -41.18 38.58 3.07
C ASN A 46 -41.65 38.92 4.49
N THR A 47 -42.01 40.18 4.73
CA THR A 47 -42.57 40.63 6.00
C THR A 47 -44.03 41.00 5.80
N LEU A 48 -44.88 40.56 6.74
CA LEU A 48 -46.28 40.95 6.81
C LEU A 48 -46.43 41.96 7.95
N GLU A 49 -46.72 43.21 7.62
CA GLU A 49 -47.02 44.24 8.62
C GLU A 49 -48.53 44.49 8.62
N ALA A 50 -49.17 44.27 9.78
CA ALA A 50 -50.58 44.54 10.00
C ALA A 50 -50.72 45.73 10.95
N HIS A 51 -51.49 46.74 10.54
CA HIS A 51 -51.80 47.90 11.38
C HIS A 51 -53.29 47.90 11.73
N VAL A 52 -53.60 47.87 13.03
CA VAL A 52 -54.97 47.90 13.55
C VAL A 52 -55.37 49.35 13.80
N PHE A 53 -56.47 49.80 13.19
CA PHE A 53 -57.01 51.14 13.44
C PHE A 53 -58.23 51.06 14.36
N ASN A 54 -57.98 51.33 15.64
CA ASN A 54 -58.90 51.81 16.69
C ASN A 54 -60.29 51.16 16.75
N THR A 55 -60.41 50.01 17.43
CA THR A 55 -61.69 49.49 17.93
C THR A 55 -61.79 49.80 19.42
N THR A 56 -62.93 50.35 19.84
CA THR A 56 -63.19 50.90 21.18
C THR A 56 -63.36 49.86 22.31
N ASP A 57 -62.96 48.61 22.08
CA ASP A 57 -62.88 47.55 23.10
C ASP A 57 -61.78 46.52 22.71
N PRO A 58 -60.57 46.59 23.29
CA PRO A 58 -59.41 45.83 22.81
C PRO A 58 -59.32 44.38 23.32
N ALA A 59 -60.36 43.83 23.93
CA ALA A 59 -60.27 42.55 24.66
C ALA A 59 -60.67 41.29 23.87
N ALA A 60 -61.07 41.37 22.60
CA ALA A 60 -61.48 40.17 21.86
C ALA A 60 -61.25 40.30 20.35
N VAL A 61 -60.00 40.22 19.92
CA VAL A 61 -59.68 39.82 18.55
C VAL A 61 -58.78 38.58 18.62
N THR A 62 -59.43 37.43 18.54
CA THR A 62 -58.81 36.10 18.53
C THR A 62 -58.45 35.76 17.08
N PHE A 63 -57.17 35.53 16.78
CA PHE A 63 -56.75 35.03 15.48
C PHE A 63 -57.01 33.53 15.40
N VAL A 64 -57.89 33.12 14.49
CA VAL A 64 -58.12 31.71 14.12
C VAL A 64 -57.63 31.55 12.69
N GLU A 65 -56.40 31.09 12.52
CA GLU A 65 -55.88 30.78 11.18
C GLU A 65 -56.38 29.37 10.79
N THR A 66 -57.42 29.32 9.95
CA THR A 66 -57.96 28.06 9.42
C THR A 66 -57.41 27.84 8.02
N PHE A 67 -56.40 26.98 7.86
CA PHE A 67 -55.91 26.58 6.54
C PHE A 67 -56.80 25.47 5.96
N SER A 68 -57.62 25.82 4.97
CA SER A 68 -58.40 24.84 4.20
C SER A 68 -57.53 24.20 3.13
N TYR A 69 -57.08 22.96 3.36
CA TYR A 69 -56.47 22.12 2.32
C TYR A 69 -57.43 20.98 1.93
N THR A 70 -57.77 20.91 0.64
CA THR A 70 -58.55 19.80 0.07
C THR A 70 -57.64 18.59 -0.10
N HIS A 71 -57.94 17.50 0.61
CA HIS A 71 -57.10 16.30 0.65
C HIS A 71 -57.38 15.38 -0.56
N GLY A 72 -56.35 15.09 -1.36
CA GLY A 72 -56.26 13.84 -2.13
C GLY A 72 -55.53 12.80 -1.27
N ALA A 73 -56.01 11.56 -1.27
CA ALA A 73 -55.73 10.55 -0.25
C ALA A 73 -54.23 10.30 0.09
N ALA A 74 -54.00 10.12 1.40
CA ALA A 74 -52.84 9.51 2.07
C ALA A 74 -51.48 10.23 1.97
N GLY A 75 -51.28 11.24 2.82
CA GLY A 75 -49.95 11.78 3.17
C GLY A 75 -50.01 12.51 4.52
N HIS A 76 -49.18 12.07 5.47
CA HIS A 76 -49.06 12.69 6.80
C HIS A 76 -48.27 14.01 6.73
N VAL A 77 -48.67 14.98 7.56
CA VAL A 77 -48.06 16.32 7.66
C VAL A 77 -46.77 16.24 8.50
N GLY A 78 -45.65 16.64 7.91
CA GLY A 78 -44.36 16.76 8.62
C GLY A 78 -44.34 17.95 9.59
N PRO A 79 -43.43 17.96 10.58
CA PRO A 79 -43.43 18.95 11.65
C PRO A 79 -43.14 20.36 11.12
N VAL A 80 -44.06 21.30 11.42
CA VAL A 80 -43.86 22.73 11.21
C VAL A 80 -42.83 23.22 12.23
N LYS A 81 -41.71 23.73 11.72
CA LYS A 81 -40.57 24.20 12.51
C LYS A 81 -40.79 25.65 12.91
N THR A 82 -41.28 25.89 14.12
CA THR A 82 -41.40 27.24 14.69
C THR A 82 -40.06 27.74 15.24
N ILE A 83 -39.74 29.00 14.95
CA ILE A 83 -38.57 29.70 15.47
C ILE A 83 -38.87 30.16 16.91
N ARG A 84 -38.32 29.41 17.87
CA ARG A 84 -37.99 29.73 19.29
C ARG A 84 -39.12 29.93 20.33
N ALA A 85 -38.98 29.14 21.40
CA ALA A 85 -39.41 29.32 22.79
C ALA A 85 -40.93 29.48 23.08
N LEU A 86 -41.57 28.36 23.40
CA LEU A 86 -42.53 28.11 24.51
C LEU A 86 -43.31 26.83 24.16
N ALA A 87 -43.13 25.78 24.98
CA ALA A 87 -43.67 24.45 24.72
C ALA A 87 -45.20 24.41 24.98
N ALA A 88 -45.95 23.76 24.09
CA ALA A 88 -47.34 23.38 24.32
C ALA A 88 -47.45 21.84 24.28
N LEU A 89 -48.03 21.27 25.34
CA LEU A 89 -48.38 19.86 25.48
C LEU A 89 -49.73 19.61 24.79
N TRP A 90 -49.83 18.59 23.94
CA TRP A 90 -51.08 18.17 23.29
C TRP A 90 -51.56 16.84 23.87
N VAL A 91 -52.80 16.79 24.34
CA VAL A 91 -53.51 15.56 24.69
C VAL A 91 -54.59 15.31 23.64
N PHE A 92 -54.53 14.17 22.95
CA PHE A 92 -55.47 13.83 21.89
C PHE A 92 -56.61 12.96 22.43
N GLY A 93 -57.81 13.52 22.49
CA GLY A 93 -59.06 12.76 22.63
C GLY A 93 -59.67 12.51 21.24
N ASN A 94 -60.13 11.29 21.00
CA ASN A 94 -60.69 10.89 19.70
C ASN A 94 -62.03 11.60 19.44
N GLY A 95 -62.04 12.53 18.50
CA GLY A 95 -63.24 13.21 18.01
C GLY A 95 -63.42 14.63 18.54
N THR A 96 -63.30 15.58 17.62
CA THR A 96 -63.67 17.01 17.70
C THR A 96 -62.93 17.89 18.72
N ASP A 97 -62.13 18.80 18.16
CA ASP A 97 -61.56 20.04 18.68
C ASP A 97 -60.52 19.99 19.81
N ALA A 98 -59.26 20.29 19.46
CA ALA A 98 -58.20 20.59 20.42
C ALA A 98 -58.18 22.11 20.71
N GLN A 99 -58.46 22.48 21.96
CA GLN A 99 -58.32 23.84 22.48
C GLN A 99 -56.99 23.96 23.25
N VAL A 100 -56.26 25.07 23.07
CA VAL A 100 -55.00 25.33 23.80
C VAL A 100 -55.22 26.47 24.81
N THR A 101 -54.87 26.23 26.07
CA THR A 101 -54.84 27.22 27.17
C THR A 101 -53.41 27.29 27.72
N HIS A 102 -52.81 28.48 27.87
CA HIS A 102 -51.43 28.64 28.34
C HIS A 102 -51.37 28.94 29.85
N GLY A 103 -50.62 28.13 30.60
CA GLY A 103 -50.23 28.36 31.99
C GLY A 103 -48.73 28.19 32.17
N ILE A 104 -48.12 29.01 33.03
CA ILE A 104 -46.67 29.14 33.23
C ILE A 104 -46.24 28.29 34.44
N GLU A 105 -45.29 27.36 34.28
CA GLU A 105 -44.46 26.86 35.41
C GLU A 105 -43.02 26.53 34.98
N GLN A 106 -42.12 26.62 35.98
CA GLN A 106 -40.66 26.73 35.95
C GLN A 106 -40.04 25.43 36.50
N PHE A 107 -39.00 24.86 35.86
CA PHE A 107 -38.23 23.75 36.46
C PHE A 107 -36.72 23.81 36.16
N ASP A 108 -35.95 23.72 37.24
CA ASP A 108 -34.51 23.48 37.34
C ASP A 108 -34.16 21.97 37.21
N GLN A 109 -32.92 21.71 36.76
CA GLN A 109 -32.11 20.47 36.82
C GLN A 109 -32.64 19.18 36.14
N VAL A 110 -31.82 18.58 35.24
CA VAL A 110 -31.27 17.19 35.30
C VAL A 110 -30.19 17.00 34.20
N GLU A 111 -29.14 16.27 34.59
CA GLU A 111 -27.82 15.91 34.01
C GLU A 111 -27.79 15.11 32.67
N PRO A 112 -26.60 14.91 32.05
CA PRO A 112 -26.44 14.52 30.65
C PRO A 112 -26.10 13.04 30.38
N TYR A 113 -26.25 12.66 29.09
CA TYR A 113 -25.62 11.55 28.36
C TYR A 113 -26.37 10.19 28.24
N GLU A 114 -27.03 10.00 27.10
CA GLU A 114 -27.05 8.72 26.38
C GLU A 114 -27.27 8.99 24.87
N ILE A 115 -26.28 8.72 24.01
CA ILE A 115 -26.43 8.82 22.54
C ILE A 115 -26.94 7.47 22.06
N GLN A 116 -28.26 7.38 21.84
CA GLN A 116 -28.89 6.26 21.19
C GLN A 116 -28.73 6.41 19.66
N VAL A 117 -28.01 5.48 19.02
CA VAL A 117 -27.90 5.41 17.56
C VAL A 117 -29.25 4.96 17.01
N VAL A 118 -30.09 5.92 16.61
CA VAL A 118 -31.33 5.66 15.89
C VAL A 118 -30.99 5.49 14.41
N ARG A 119 -31.04 4.24 13.92
CA ARG A 119 -31.27 3.98 12.49
C ARG A 119 -32.64 4.54 12.13
N THR A 120 -32.70 5.61 11.35
CA THR A 120 -33.94 6.00 10.67
C THR A 120 -34.07 5.14 9.42
N ASP A 121 -34.80 4.03 9.54
CA ASP A 121 -35.41 3.39 8.38
C ASP A 121 -36.37 4.41 7.75
N PHE A 122 -36.12 4.78 6.49
CA PHE A 122 -37.04 5.61 5.70
C PHE A 122 -38.27 4.78 5.33
N GLY A 123 -39.18 4.59 6.27
CA GLY A 123 -40.51 4.02 6.05
C GLY A 123 -41.48 5.08 5.55
N GLY A 124 -41.53 5.29 4.23
CA GLY A 124 -42.60 6.04 3.56
C GLY A 124 -43.48 5.10 2.73
N THR A 125 -44.69 4.81 3.20
CA THR A 125 -45.70 4.01 2.47
C THR A 125 -46.44 4.86 1.42
N GLY A 126 -45.75 5.30 0.37
CA GLY A 126 -46.34 6.01 -0.76
C GLY A 126 -45.69 5.60 -2.08
N ASN A 127 -46.51 5.15 -3.04
CA ASN A 127 -46.09 4.72 -4.39
C ASN A 127 -45.30 5.81 -5.11
N ILE A 128 -43.98 5.66 -5.14
CA ILE A 128 -43.10 6.38 -6.07
C ILE A 128 -43.15 5.59 -7.39
N GLY A 129 -43.43 6.26 -8.51
CA GLY A 129 -43.42 5.62 -9.83
C GLY A 129 -42.07 4.95 -10.12
N PRO A 130 -42.03 3.87 -10.92
CA PRO A 130 -40.80 3.10 -11.14
C PRO A 130 -39.74 4.01 -11.77
N PHE A 131 -38.62 4.19 -11.07
CA PHE A 131 -37.45 4.85 -11.60
C PHE A 131 -36.98 4.12 -12.86
N LYS A 132 -36.60 4.86 -13.90
CA LYS A 132 -35.94 4.24 -15.05
C LYS A 132 -34.54 3.80 -14.64
N LYS A 133 -34.17 2.61 -15.08
CA LYS A 133 -32.82 2.05 -14.94
C LYS A 133 -31.78 3.08 -15.38
N GLY A 134 -30.79 3.38 -14.53
CA GLY A 134 -29.69 4.31 -14.83
C GLY A 134 -29.84 5.76 -14.32
N THR A 135 -30.85 6.10 -13.52
CA THR A 135 -30.96 7.45 -12.94
C THR A 135 -30.15 7.59 -11.64
N LEU A 136 -29.06 8.36 -11.67
CA LEU A 136 -28.28 8.73 -10.48
C LEU A 136 -28.93 9.94 -9.79
N LEU A 137 -29.37 9.76 -8.53
CA LEU A 137 -29.92 10.84 -7.70
C LEU A 137 -28.81 11.41 -6.80
N VAL A 138 -28.32 12.61 -7.09
CA VAL A 138 -27.46 13.35 -6.17
C VAL A 138 -28.34 14.32 -5.38
N GLY A 139 -28.43 14.09 -4.07
CA GLY A 139 -29.17 14.96 -3.16
C GLY A 139 -28.46 16.32 -3.03
N ASN A 140 -28.90 17.31 -3.80
CA ASN A 140 -28.73 18.70 -3.41
C ASN A 140 -29.65 18.93 -2.20
N GLY A 141 -29.11 19.36 -1.06
CA GLY A 141 -29.80 19.57 0.20
C GLY A 141 -30.93 20.62 0.21
N LEU A 142 -31.56 20.91 -0.93
CA LEU A 142 -32.73 21.76 -1.10
C LEU A 142 -33.77 21.04 -1.95
N GLY A 143 -34.57 20.18 -1.30
CA GLY A 143 -35.86 19.63 -1.74
C GLY A 143 -36.19 19.61 -3.24
N GLY A 144 -35.60 18.65 -3.98
CA GLY A 144 -36.06 18.21 -5.31
C GLY A 144 -34.92 17.62 -6.16
N PRO A 145 -35.13 16.51 -6.90
CA PRO A 145 -34.12 16.00 -7.82
C PRO A 145 -33.98 16.98 -9.00
N THR A 146 -32.79 17.54 -9.17
CA THR A 146 -32.44 18.29 -10.39
C THR A 146 -31.92 17.27 -11.40
N GLU A 147 -32.60 17.07 -12.53
CA GLU A 147 -32.05 16.30 -13.64
C GLU A 147 -30.77 16.99 -14.13
N LEU A 148 -29.65 16.26 -14.19
CA LEU A 148 -28.44 16.80 -14.79
C LEU A 148 -28.68 16.92 -16.30
N THR A 149 -28.90 18.14 -16.78
CA THR A 149 -28.80 18.44 -18.21
C THR A 149 -27.44 17.96 -18.69
N LYS A 150 -27.47 16.93 -19.55
CA LYS A 150 -26.35 16.32 -20.26
C LYS A 150 -25.24 17.36 -20.51
N LEU A 151 -24.08 17.21 -19.85
CA LEU A 151 -22.89 18.01 -20.12
C LEU A 151 -22.44 17.71 -21.55
N GLY A 152 -22.97 18.49 -22.50
CA GLY A 152 -22.55 18.47 -23.89
C GLY A 152 -21.24 19.22 -24.05
N GLY A 153 -20.13 18.52 -23.83
CA GLY A 153 -18.78 19.00 -24.14
C GLY A 153 -17.93 17.83 -24.63
N PRO A 154 -17.09 18.00 -25.67
CA PRO A 154 -16.35 16.90 -26.25
C PRO A 154 -15.01 16.72 -25.53
N LEU A 155 -14.99 16.43 -24.23
CA LEU A 155 -13.78 16.05 -23.51
C LEU A 155 -14.13 15.10 -22.35
N ASP A 156 -13.48 13.94 -22.38
CA ASP A 156 -13.44 12.85 -21.39
C ASP A 156 -14.75 12.10 -21.09
N ASP A 157 -14.87 10.95 -21.76
CA ASP A 157 -15.80 9.86 -21.48
C ASP A 157 -15.59 9.28 -20.07
N GLN A 158 -16.06 9.98 -19.03
CA GLN A 158 -16.47 9.35 -17.78
C GLN A 158 -17.91 8.82 -17.93
N VAL A 159 -18.07 7.78 -18.74
CA VAL A 159 -19.35 7.09 -18.87
C VAL A 159 -19.50 6.14 -17.69
N LEU A 160 -20.26 6.58 -16.68
CA LEU A 160 -20.85 5.72 -15.66
C LEU A 160 -21.82 4.74 -16.33
N THR A 161 -21.32 3.58 -16.78
CA THR A 161 -22.19 2.45 -17.12
C THR A 161 -22.34 1.59 -15.86
N GLY A 162 -23.51 1.70 -15.23
CA GLY A 162 -23.94 0.68 -14.28
C GLY A 162 -24.39 -0.53 -15.09
N ASP A 163 -23.62 -1.61 -15.03
CA ASP A 163 -24.07 -2.93 -15.48
C ASP A 163 -25.26 -3.36 -14.62
N GLU A 164 -26.23 -4.00 -15.26
CA GLU A 164 -27.56 -4.17 -14.73
C GLU A 164 -27.75 -5.35 -13.79
N ASP A 165 -26.73 -6.19 -13.66
CA ASP A 165 -26.78 -7.45 -12.92
C ASP A 165 -25.95 -7.44 -11.61
N GLU A 166 -25.21 -6.37 -11.30
CA GLU A 166 -24.46 -6.25 -10.05
C GLU A 166 -25.09 -5.25 -9.06
N ALA A 167 -25.61 -5.78 -7.95
CA ALA A 167 -26.08 -4.98 -6.83
C ALA A 167 -24.89 -4.29 -6.14
N THR A 168 -24.88 -2.95 -6.20
CA THR A 168 -24.05 -2.02 -5.40
C THR A 168 -22.53 -2.07 -5.64
N GLY A 169 -22.07 -1.39 -6.69
CA GLY A 169 -20.67 -1.02 -6.82
C GLY A 169 -20.47 0.14 -7.77
N VAL A 170 -20.43 1.38 -7.25
CA VAL A 170 -19.84 2.50 -8.00
C VAL A 170 -18.36 2.17 -8.19
N LYS A 171 -17.96 1.75 -9.39
CA LYS A 171 -16.56 1.52 -9.72
C LYS A 171 -15.91 2.89 -9.89
N TRP A 172 -15.30 3.40 -8.82
CA TRP A 172 -14.25 4.41 -8.96
C TRP A 172 -13.18 3.82 -9.88
N GLY A 173 -12.92 4.48 -11.00
CA GLY A 173 -11.96 4.03 -12.00
C GLY A 173 -10.58 3.81 -11.37
N HIS A 174 -10.32 2.57 -10.97
CA HIS A 174 -9.00 2.04 -10.62
C HIS A 174 -8.22 1.70 -11.91
N GLU A 175 -8.42 2.46 -12.99
CA GLU A 175 -7.75 2.24 -14.28
C GLU A 175 -6.28 2.64 -14.22
N LEU A 176 -5.89 3.53 -13.30
CA LEU A 176 -4.49 3.94 -13.10
C LEU A 176 -3.62 2.84 -12.46
N SER A 177 -4.21 1.80 -11.85
CA SER A 177 -3.43 0.67 -11.30
C SER A 177 -3.09 -0.40 -12.33
N ARG A 178 -3.81 -0.43 -13.47
CA ARG A 178 -3.68 -1.50 -14.47
C ARG A 178 -2.40 -1.37 -15.29
N GLY A 179 -1.80 -0.19 -15.31
CA GLY A 179 -0.53 0.09 -15.97
C GLY A 179 0.60 -0.86 -15.59
N TYR A 180 0.63 -1.32 -14.33
CA TYR A 180 1.64 -2.27 -13.87
C TYR A 180 1.45 -3.69 -14.44
N HIS A 181 0.28 -3.98 -14.99
CA HIS A 181 -0.19 -5.32 -15.31
C HIS A 181 -0.48 -5.53 -16.81
N PHE A 182 -0.22 -4.55 -17.68
CA PHE A 182 -0.40 -4.72 -19.12
C PHE A 182 0.60 -5.74 -19.68
N GLY A 183 0.11 -6.65 -20.54
CA GLY A 183 0.90 -7.77 -21.05
C GLY A 183 0.94 -8.99 -20.11
N ALA A 184 0.16 -8.97 -19.03
CA ALA A 184 0.06 -10.04 -18.03
C ALA A 184 -1.24 -10.86 -18.20
N PHE A 185 -1.25 -12.06 -17.63
CA PHE A 185 -2.47 -12.85 -17.47
C PHE A 185 -3.07 -12.58 -16.09
N ARG A 186 -4.38 -12.75 -15.95
CA ARG A 186 -4.98 -12.68 -14.60
C ARG A 186 -4.67 -13.95 -13.81
N GLU A 187 -4.80 -15.10 -14.45
CA GLU A 187 -4.58 -16.44 -13.93
C GLU A 187 -3.20 -17.01 -14.32
N ALA A 188 -2.69 -17.98 -13.55
CA ALA A 188 -1.55 -18.79 -13.97
C ALA A 188 -1.94 -19.76 -15.09
N PHE A 189 -0.98 -20.06 -15.98
CA PHE A 189 -1.19 -20.98 -17.11
C PHE A 189 -0.11 -22.05 -17.18
N ASP A 190 -0.42 -23.13 -17.91
CA ASP A 190 0.56 -24.12 -18.34
C ASP A 190 0.66 -24.09 -19.88
N ALA A 191 1.88 -23.85 -20.37
CA ALA A 191 2.24 -23.96 -21.77
C ALA A 191 3.15 -25.19 -21.97
N LEU A 192 2.58 -26.26 -22.52
CA LEU A 192 3.22 -27.58 -22.59
C LEU A 192 3.55 -27.92 -24.03
N VAL A 193 4.72 -28.50 -24.28
CA VAL A 193 5.17 -28.87 -25.62
C VAL A 193 5.16 -30.39 -25.80
N THR A 194 4.59 -30.84 -26.91
CA THR A 194 4.56 -32.25 -27.33
C THR A 194 4.97 -32.37 -28.80
N SER A 195 5.31 -33.59 -29.25
CA SER A 195 5.58 -33.86 -30.66
C SER A 195 5.10 -35.24 -31.09
N ASP A 196 4.60 -35.33 -32.31
CA ASP A 196 4.24 -36.59 -32.98
C ASP A 196 5.40 -37.17 -33.83
N GLY A 197 6.59 -36.58 -33.74
CA GLY A 197 7.78 -36.94 -34.52
C GLY A 197 7.91 -36.18 -35.84
N VAL A 198 6.89 -35.40 -36.22
CA VAL A 198 6.87 -34.55 -37.42
C VAL A 198 6.59 -33.10 -37.05
N THR A 199 5.52 -32.86 -36.29
CA THR A 199 5.09 -31.56 -35.79
C THR A 199 5.42 -31.44 -34.30
N VAL A 200 5.87 -30.26 -33.89
CA VAL A 200 6.00 -29.90 -32.49
C VAL A 200 4.86 -28.94 -32.16
N THR A 201 4.05 -29.27 -31.15
CA THR A 201 2.85 -28.52 -30.78
C THR A 201 2.98 -28.05 -29.34
N MET A 202 2.73 -26.76 -29.12
CA MET A 202 2.55 -26.20 -27.79
C MET A 202 1.04 -26.08 -27.50
N SER A 203 0.60 -26.52 -26.32
CA SER A 203 -0.75 -26.35 -25.79
C SER A 203 -0.75 -25.37 -24.62
N LEU A 204 -1.68 -24.41 -24.62
CA LEU A 204 -1.87 -23.37 -23.61
C LEU A 204 -3.26 -23.52 -22.97
N GLU A 205 -3.29 -23.55 -21.65
CA GLU A 205 -4.53 -23.48 -20.86
C GLU A 205 -4.28 -22.88 -19.48
N GLN A 206 -5.35 -22.48 -18.79
CA GLN A 206 -5.26 -22.14 -17.37
C GLN A 206 -4.74 -23.34 -16.58
N ARG A 207 -3.82 -23.09 -15.64
CA ARG A 207 -3.34 -24.13 -14.75
C ARG A 207 -4.51 -24.74 -13.99
N GLY A 208 -4.69 -26.05 -14.13
CA GLY A 208 -5.79 -26.78 -13.50
C GLY A 208 -7.08 -26.85 -14.34
N THR A 209 -7.03 -26.50 -15.63
CA THR A 209 -8.13 -26.39 -16.61
C THR A 209 -8.83 -25.02 -16.61
N GLY A 210 -9.25 -24.56 -17.78
CA GLY A 210 -10.10 -23.38 -17.95
C GLY A 210 -9.50 -22.31 -18.87
N ASP A 211 -10.20 -21.19 -18.92
CA ASP A 211 -9.91 -20.05 -19.80
C ASP A 211 -8.97 -19.04 -19.13
N LEU A 212 -8.27 -18.24 -19.93
CA LEU A 212 -7.35 -17.22 -19.46
C LEU A 212 -7.92 -15.83 -19.65
N THR A 213 -7.65 -14.91 -18.73
CA THR A 213 -7.97 -13.49 -18.91
C THR A 213 -6.70 -12.73 -19.28
N LEU A 214 -6.67 -12.19 -20.49
CA LEU A 214 -5.63 -11.30 -21.00
C LEU A 214 -5.83 -9.88 -20.46
N ILE A 215 -4.75 -9.21 -20.08
CA ILE A 215 -4.76 -7.84 -19.55
C ILE A 215 -3.99 -6.93 -20.49
N PHE A 216 -4.70 -6.03 -21.15
CA PHE A 216 -4.16 -5.07 -22.10
C PHE A 216 -4.62 -3.65 -21.78
N THR A 217 -4.04 -2.66 -22.46
CA THR A 217 -4.46 -1.25 -22.39
C THR A 217 -5.91 -1.03 -22.81
N ASP A 218 -6.46 -1.88 -23.70
CA ASP A 218 -7.86 -1.84 -24.15
C ASP A 218 -8.83 -2.62 -23.25
N GLY A 219 -8.34 -3.21 -22.16
CA GLY A 219 -9.16 -3.87 -21.14
C GLY A 219 -8.83 -5.35 -20.91
N LEU A 220 -9.79 -6.07 -20.33
CA LEU A 220 -9.69 -7.52 -20.16
C LEU A 220 -10.28 -8.22 -21.38
N THR A 221 -9.62 -9.27 -21.85
CA THR A 221 -10.17 -10.17 -22.87
C THR A 221 -10.11 -11.59 -22.36
N LEU A 222 -11.24 -12.31 -22.41
CA LEU A 222 -11.26 -13.74 -22.14
C LEU A 222 -10.70 -14.48 -23.37
N LEU A 223 -9.66 -15.27 -23.14
CA LEU A 223 -9.12 -16.24 -24.08
C LEU A 223 -9.68 -17.61 -23.74
N ASP A 224 -10.68 -18.04 -24.49
CA ASP A 224 -11.24 -19.39 -24.41
C ASP A 224 -10.12 -20.39 -24.69
N CYS A 225 -9.82 -21.27 -23.71
CA CYS A 225 -8.83 -22.33 -23.79
C CYS A 225 -9.46 -23.71 -23.60
N THR A 226 -10.73 -23.87 -23.99
CA THR A 226 -11.49 -25.10 -23.80
C THR A 226 -11.98 -25.67 -25.16
N PRO A 227 -11.29 -26.64 -25.77
CA PRO A 227 -10.07 -27.33 -25.29
C PRO A 227 -8.81 -26.46 -25.40
N ALA A 228 -7.72 -26.90 -24.75
CA ALA A 228 -6.46 -26.16 -24.68
C ALA A 228 -6.03 -25.61 -26.05
N LEU A 229 -5.63 -24.33 -26.09
CA LEU A 229 -5.22 -23.65 -27.31
C LEU A 229 -3.89 -24.22 -27.81
N THR A 230 -3.84 -24.62 -29.06
CA THR A 230 -2.62 -25.19 -29.63
C THR A 230 -1.99 -24.30 -30.68
N ILE A 231 -0.65 -24.26 -30.72
CA ILE A 231 0.11 -23.65 -31.80
C ILE A 231 1.29 -24.55 -32.18
N ALA A 232 1.56 -24.65 -33.49
CA ALA A 232 2.73 -25.34 -33.98
C ALA A 232 4.00 -24.50 -33.74
N LEU A 233 5.02 -25.12 -33.17
CA LEU A 233 6.35 -24.51 -33.03
C LEU A 233 7.21 -24.85 -34.25
N THR A 234 8.10 -23.93 -34.62
CA THR A 234 9.09 -24.17 -35.67
C THR A 234 10.22 -25.01 -35.10
N ALA A 235 10.30 -26.27 -35.54
CA ALA A 235 11.40 -27.16 -35.18
C ALA A 235 12.70 -26.77 -35.92
N GLY A 236 13.82 -26.83 -35.20
CA GLY A 236 15.14 -26.71 -35.78
C GLY A 236 15.73 -28.08 -36.14
N SER A 237 17.05 -28.16 -36.10
CA SER A 237 17.80 -29.42 -36.10
C SER A 237 18.44 -29.66 -34.75
N ASP A 238 18.89 -30.87 -34.46
CA ASP A 238 19.52 -31.18 -33.16
C ASP A 238 20.83 -30.40 -32.93
N THR A 239 21.52 -30.03 -34.02
CA THR A 239 22.76 -29.23 -33.98
C THR A 239 22.53 -27.73 -34.13
N SER A 240 21.35 -27.34 -34.61
CA SER A 240 20.93 -25.94 -34.73
C SER A 240 19.44 -25.86 -34.39
N PRO A 241 19.09 -25.95 -33.09
CA PRO A 241 17.71 -25.81 -32.64
C PRO A 241 17.22 -24.37 -32.89
N THR A 242 15.91 -24.17 -32.92
CA THR A 242 15.30 -22.87 -33.22
C THR A 242 14.56 -22.32 -32.01
N PHE A 243 14.76 -21.04 -31.71
CA PHE A 243 13.98 -20.34 -30.70
C PHE A 243 12.57 -20.05 -31.22
N ASN A 244 11.59 -20.21 -30.36
CA ASN A 244 10.19 -19.90 -30.59
C ASN A 244 9.70 -19.02 -29.43
N TYR A 245 9.34 -17.78 -29.74
CA TYR A 245 8.76 -16.81 -28.83
C TYR A 245 7.25 -16.82 -29.04
N VAL A 246 6.50 -17.31 -28.06
CA VAL A 246 5.04 -17.40 -28.15
C VAL A 246 4.41 -16.28 -27.34
N TYR A 247 3.44 -15.59 -27.95
CA TYR A 247 2.78 -14.43 -27.40
C TYR A 247 1.37 -14.26 -27.98
N ILE A 248 0.61 -13.34 -27.42
CA ILE A 248 -0.71 -12.92 -27.91
C ILE A 248 -0.70 -11.40 -28.07
N LEU A 249 -0.98 -10.88 -29.27
CA LEU A 249 -0.99 -9.43 -29.49
C LEU A 249 -2.28 -8.81 -28.93
N GLN A 250 -2.16 -7.56 -28.48
CA GLN A 250 -3.32 -6.75 -28.12
C GLN A 250 -4.28 -6.57 -29.31
N SER A 251 -3.80 -6.50 -30.55
CA SER A 251 -4.64 -6.15 -31.71
C SER A 251 -5.50 -7.30 -32.24
N ASP A 252 -5.00 -8.54 -32.18
CA ASP A 252 -5.69 -9.71 -32.76
C ASP A 252 -6.21 -10.68 -31.70
N LYS A 253 -5.65 -10.66 -30.48
CA LYS A 253 -5.96 -11.59 -29.39
C LYS A 253 -5.77 -13.06 -29.77
N ILE A 254 -4.84 -13.34 -30.71
CA ILE A 254 -4.55 -14.69 -31.21
C ILE A 254 -3.18 -15.17 -30.73
N LEU A 255 -3.10 -16.45 -30.34
CA LEU A 255 -1.84 -17.12 -30.02
C LEU A 255 -0.92 -17.15 -31.25
N THR A 256 0.26 -16.57 -31.12
CA THR A 256 1.20 -16.31 -32.20
C THR A 256 2.60 -16.77 -31.82
N VAL A 257 3.37 -17.28 -32.80
CA VAL A 257 4.77 -17.70 -32.63
C VAL A 257 5.69 -16.90 -33.55
N SER A 258 6.87 -16.52 -33.05
CA SER A 258 7.95 -15.86 -33.79
C SER A 258 9.26 -16.57 -33.53
N THR A 259 10.15 -16.63 -34.52
CA THR A 259 11.51 -17.18 -34.38
C THR A 259 12.60 -16.11 -34.22
N VAL A 260 12.22 -14.84 -34.22
CA VAL A 260 13.17 -13.70 -34.19
C VAL A 260 13.12 -12.88 -32.90
N GLY A 261 12.13 -13.13 -32.04
CA GLY A 261 11.93 -12.41 -30.78
C GLY A 261 10.47 -12.05 -30.54
N TYR A 262 10.20 -11.42 -29.38
CA TYR A 262 8.92 -10.80 -29.08
C TYR A 262 8.70 -9.51 -29.91
N PRO A 263 7.44 -9.15 -30.22
CA PRO A 263 7.16 -7.94 -30.98
C PRO A 263 7.35 -6.68 -30.12
N ALA A 264 7.54 -5.53 -30.79
CA ALA A 264 7.61 -4.23 -30.12
C ALA A 264 6.23 -3.66 -29.72
N THR A 265 5.15 -4.18 -30.31
CA THR A 265 3.77 -3.83 -30.00
C THR A 265 3.30 -4.49 -28.70
N GLU A 266 2.28 -3.95 -28.06
CA GLU A 266 1.73 -4.53 -26.82
C GLU A 266 1.29 -5.99 -27.01
N HIS A 267 1.73 -6.85 -26.10
CA HIS A 267 1.50 -8.29 -26.16
C HIS A 267 1.55 -8.93 -24.78
N ASN A 268 0.84 -10.04 -24.63
CA ASN A 268 1.03 -10.99 -23.54
C ASN A 268 2.09 -12.00 -23.94
N LYS A 269 3.12 -12.18 -23.11
CA LYS A 269 4.14 -13.22 -23.34
C LYS A 269 3.65 -14.55 -22.77
N VAL A 270 3.70 -15.61 -23.57
CA VAL A 270 3.36 -16.97 -23.10
C VAL A 270 4.62 -17.73 -22.72
N GLY A 271 5.64 -17.73 -23.58
CA GLY A 271 6.84 -18.52 -23.32
C GLY A 271 7.95 -18.32 -24.32
N VAL A 272 9.12 -18.85 -23.96
CA VAL A 272 10.26 -19.04 -24.86
C VAL A 272 10.59 -20.54 -24.91
N PHE A 273 10.69 -21.07 -26.13
CA PHE A 273 10.97 -22.48 -26.36
C PHE A 273 12.17 -22.64 -27.29
N PHE A 274 13.14 -23.48 -26.93
CA PHE A 274 14.28 -23.80 -27.79
C PHE A 274 14.14 -25.22 -28.32
N VAL A 275 13.77 -25.32 -29.60
CA VAL A 275 13.16 -26.52 -30.19
C VAL A 275 14.15 -27.20 -31.15
N PRO A 276 14.64 -28.42 -30.81
CA PRO A 276 15.47 -29.24 -31.72
C PRO A 276 14.60 -29.88 -32.82
N SER A 277 15.03 -30.99 -33.42
CA SER A 277 14.18 -31.71 -34.38
C SER A 277 12.92 -32.28 -33.71
N ALA A 278 11.84 -32.45 -34.48
CA ALA A 278 10.59 -33.03 -33.98
C ALA A 278 10.78 -34.45 -33.39
N ALA A 279 11.62 -35.28 -34.03
CA ALA A 279 11.98 -36.60 -33.51
C ALA A 279 12.65 -36.52 -32.13
N LYS A 280 13.53 -35.54 -31.92
CA LYS A 280 14.19 -35.33 -30.62
C LYS A 280 13.22 -34.80 -29.57
N VAL A 281 12.30 -33.91 -29.94
CA VAL A 281 11.24 -33.45 -29.02
C VAL A 281 10.32 -34.59 -28.61
N GLN A 282 9.98 -35.49 -29.54
CA GLN A 282 9.14 -36.65 -29.23
C GLN A 282 9.82 -37.61 -28.23
N SER A 283 11.14 -37.78 -28.30
CA SER A 283 11.86 -38.70 -27.41
C SER A 283 12.26 -38.06 -26.08
N ASP A 284 12.72 -36.79 -26.10
CA ASP A 284 13.43 -36.16 -24.98
C ASP A 284 12.83 -34.82 -24.54
N GLY A 285 11.90 -34.25 -25.32
CA GLY A 285 11.34 -32.91 -25.11
C GLY A 285 12.18 -31.79 -25.74
N VAL A 286 11.78 -30.54 -25.46
CA VAL A 286 12.49 -29.33 -25.92
C VAL A 286 13.68 -29.01 -25.01
N PHE A 287 14.69 -28.32 -25.53
CA PHE A 287 15.86 -27.92 -24.74
C PHE A 287 15.56 -26.80 -23.75
N VAL A 288 14.63 -25.91 -24.10
CA VAL A 288 14.12 -24.88 -23.19
C VAL A 288 12.59 -24.89 -23.31
N ASN A 289 11.92 -24.95 -22.16
CA ASN A 289 10.51 -24.64 -22.00
C ASN A 289 10.40 -23.64 -20.84
N GLN A 290 10.39 -22.35 -21.17
CA GLN A 290 10.23 -21.27 -20.19
C GLN A 290 8.85 -20.64 -20.34
N ASN A 291 7.94 -20.94 -19.43
CA ASN A 291 6.64 -20.26 -19.34
C ASN A 291 6.84 -18.88 -18.71
N ILE A 292 6.42 -17.82 -19.41
CA ILE A 292 6.45 -16.45 -18.89
C ILE A 292 5.12 -16.20 -18.17
N ASN A 293 5.03 -16.78 -16.98
CA ASN A 293 3.82 -16.84 -16.20
C ASN A 293 3.55 -15.52 -15.46
N ASP A 294 3.60 -14.35 -16.11
CA ASP A 294 3.38 -13.07 -15.45
C ASP A 294 1.88 -12.92 -15.10
N PHE A 295 1.43 -13.57 -14.02
CA PHE A 295 0.04 -13.61 -13.59
C PHE A 295 -0.23 -12.75 -12.36
N LEU A 296 -1.43 -12.18 -12.27
CA LEU A 296 -1.86 -11.42 -11.09
C LEU A 296 -2.10 -12.33 -9.88
N TYR A 297 -2.75 -13.48 -10.09
CA TYR A 297 -2.98 -14.50 -9.06
C TYR A 297 -3.15 -15.89 -9.70
N GLY A 298 -3.13 -16.95 -8.90
CA GLY A 298 -3.41 -18.32 -9.37
C GLY A 298 -2.22 -19.28 -9.35
N GLY A 299 -1.13 -18.92 -8.68
CA GLY A 299 -0.05 -19.85 -8.33
C GLY A 299 -0.44 -20.84 -7.22
N THR A 300 0.56 -21.44 -6.57
CA THR A 300 0.33 -22.22 -5.34
C THR A 300 -0.43 -21.34 -4.33
N GLU A 301 -1.53 -21.87 -3.77
CA GLU A 301 -2.36 -21.16 -2.79
C GLU A 301 -2.99 -19.84 -3.29
N SER A 302 -3.10 -19.65 -4.62
CA SER A 302 -3.66 -18.44 -5.24
C SER A 302 -2.88 -17.16 -4.95
N MET A 303 -1.58 -17.27 -4.69
CA MET A 303 -0.68 -16.13 -4.51
C MET A 303 -0.38 -15.42 -5.85
N GLY A 304 -0.03 -14.13 -5.80
CA GLY A 304 0.33 -13.31 -6.96
C GLY A 304 1.83 -13.06 -7.10
N HIS A 305 2.27 -12.58 -8.28
CA HIS A 305 3.70 -12.37 -8.58
C HIS A 305 4.44 -11.46 -7.60
N GLY A 306 3.76 -10.49 -6.98
CA GLY A 306 4.39 -9.61 -6.00
C GLY A 306 5.04 -10.36 -4.83
N LEU A 307 4.45 -11.50 -4.40
CA LEU A 307 5.01 -12.32 -3.33
C LEU A 307 6.19 -13.15 -3.82
N HIS A 308 6.11 -13.75 -5.01
CA HIS A 308 7.24 -14.47 -5.62
C HIS A 308 8.43 -13.54 -5.88
N ILE A 309 8.19 -12.31 -6.33
CA ILE A 309 9.24 -11.29 -6.52
C ILE A 309 9.86 -10.91 -5.17
N ALA A 310 9.04 -10.69 -4.15
CA ALA A 310 9.53 -10.36 -2.81
C ALA A 310 10.35 -11.51 -2.20
N GLU A 311 9.98 -12.76 -2.46
CA GLU A 311 10.71 -13.96 -2.08
C GLU A 311 12.03 -14.09 -2.86
N ALA A 312 12.01 -13.92 -4.18
CA ALA A 312 13.20 -13.95 -5.02
C ALA A 312 14.22 -12.88 -4.62
N ILE A 313 13.76 -11.66 -4.33
CA ILE A 313 14.62 -10.57 -3.84
C ILE A 313 15.22 -10.92 -2.48
N ARG A 314 14.45 -11.55 -1.58
CA ARG A 314 14.99 -12.01 -0.29
C ARG A 314 16.10 -13.02 -0.50
N HIS A 315 15.92 -14.00 -1.38
CA HIS A 315 16.95 -14.99 -1.70
C HIS A 315 18.24 -14.40 -2.29
N MET A 316 18.27 -13.12 -2.70
CA MET A 316 19.50 -12.44 -3.11
C MET A 316 20.41 -12.01 -1.93
N GLY A 317 19.99 -12.24 -0.68
CA GLY A 317 20.73 -11.99 0.55
C GLY A 317 20.70 -10.54 1.05
N ALA A 318 21.12 -10.33 2.30
CA ALA A 318 21.28 -8.98 2.85
C ALA A 318 22.41 -8.21 2.15
N ARG A 319 22.20 -6.91 1.92
CA ARG A 319 23.17 -6.04 1.23
C ARG A 319 23.50 -4.81 2.05
N TRP A 320 24.78 -4.64 2.34
CA TRP A 320 25.28 -3.41 2.95
C TRP A 320 24.98 -2.19 2.08
N ASN A 321 24.60 -1.07 2.71
CA ASN A 321 24.33 0.20 2.04
C ASN A 321 25.27 1.32 2.50
N SER A 322 25.48 1.46 3.81
CA SER A 322 26.30 2.54 4.39
C SER A 322 26.67 2.25 5.84
N GLY A 323 27.74 2.87 6.33
CA GLY A 323 28.17 2.76 7.74
C GLY A 323 28.75 1.38 8.07
N VAL A 324 28.67 0.96 9.33
CA VAL A 324 29.40 -0.22 9.82
C VAL A 324 30.90 -0.10 9.54
N ASP A 325 31.44 1.11 9.69
CA ASP A 325 32.86 1.41 9.53
C ASP A 325 33.61 1.04 10.81
N GLY A 326 34.91 0.75 10.69
CA GLY A 326 35.75 0.52 11.87
C GLY A 326 35.79 1.77 12.77
N ASN A 327 35.51 1.58 14.06
CA ASN A 327 35.48 2.64 15.07
C ASN A 327 36.53 2.40 16.19
N GLY A 328 37.45 1.47 15.95
CA GLY A 328 38.58 1.19 16.83
C GLY A 328 39.76 2.12 16.59
N THR A 329 40.76 2.05 17.46
CA THR A 329 42.01 2.82 17.29
C THR A 329 42.85 2.33 16.10
N THR A 330 42.57 1.12 15.61
CA THR A 330 43.24 0.51 14.47
C THR A 330 42.20 -0.17 13.57
N GLY A 331 41.36 0.65 12.92
CA GLY A 331 40.30 0.17 12.05
C GLY A 331 39.13 -0.39 12.86
N TYR A 332 38.80 -1.66 12.68
CA TYR A 332 37.72 -2.32 13.45
C TYR A 332 38.15 -2.76 14.85
N LEU A 333 39.43 -2.65 15.21
CA LEU A 333 39.96 -3.12 16.49
C LEU A 333 40.54 -2.00 17.35
N THR A 334 40.37 -2.12 18.66
CA THR A 334 41.14 -1.40 19.68
C THR A 334 41.93 -2.41 20.49
N ILE A 335 43.25 -2.33 20.41
CA ILE A 335 44.17 -3.16 21.21
C ILE A 335 44.64 -2.33 22.40
N VAL A 336 44.31 -2.77 23.62
CA VAL A 336 44.78 -2.16 24.86
C VAL A 336 45.97 -2.96 25.36
N THR A 337 47.16 -2.38 25.23
CA THR A 337 48.40 -3.04 25.66
C THR A 337 48.51 -3.01 27.19
N ASN A 338 48.69 -4.18 27.79
CA ASN A 338 48.84 -4.31 29.24
C ASN A 338 50.28 -4.68 29.60
N VAL A 339 50.86 -3.99 30.58
CA VAL A 339 52.24 -4.29 31.02
C VAL A 339 52.23 -5.48 31.97
N GLY A 340 52.75 -6.62 31.51
CA GLY A 340 52.97 -7.82 32.33
C GLY A 340 51.75 -8.76 32.45
N THR A 341 50.72 -8.54 31.64
CA THR A 341 49.51 -9.36 31.50
C THR A 341 49.07 -9.35 30.03
N PRO A 342 48.26 -10.31 29.55
CA PRO A 342 47.79 -10.32 28.17
C PRO A 342 47.11 -9.00 27.76
N ASP A 343 47.29 -8.59 26.51
CA ASP A 343 46.56 -7.44 25.93
C ASP A 343 45.06 -7.74 25.82
N ASN A 344 44.23 -6.69 25.84
CA ASN A 344 42.80 -6.80 25.49
C ASN A 344 42.58 -6.35 24.03
N VAL A 345 41.69 -7.02 23.31
CA VAL A 345 41.40 -6.77 21.90
C VAL A 345 39.90 -6.66 21.69
N PHE A 346 39.43 -5.43 21.46
CA PHE A 346 38.01 -5.12 21.30
C PHE A 346 37.66 -4.83 19.85
N PHE A 347 36.59 -5.46 19.35
CA PHE A 347 35.92 -5.06 18.11
C PHE A 347 35.05 -3.82 18.32
N LYS A 348 35.14 -2.89 17.36
CA LYS A 348 34.36 -1.65 17.33
C LYS A 348 33.92 -1.30 15.91
N SER A 349 32.62 -1.09 15.71
CA SER A 349 32.06 -0.58 14.46
C SER A 349 31.09 0.58 14.70
N THR A 350 30.92 1.45 13.71
CA THR A 350 29.86 2.44 13.69
C THR A 350 28.51 1.79 13.38
N ALA A 351 27.41 2.51 13.62
CA ALA A 351 26.10 2.12 13.12
C ALA A 351 26.05 2.22 11.59
N GLY A 352 25.13 1.50 10.96
CA GLY A 352 24.98 1.47 9.51
C GLY A 352 23.59 1.11 9.04
N VAL A 353 23.47 0.87 7.73
CA VAL A 353 22.23 0.50 7.06
C VAL A 353 22.46 -0.70 6.15
N VAL A 354 21.57 -1.68 6.24
CA VAL A 354 21.59 -2.92 5.45
C VAL A 354 20.20 -3.14 4.81
N TYR A 355 20.18 -3.57 3.56
CA TYR A 355 18.96 -3.95 2.84
C TYR A 355 18.71 -5.45 2.94
N GLN A 356 17.46 -5.82 3.20
CA GLN A 356 16.94 -7.16 2.90
C GLN A 356 15.92 -7.00 1.77
N LEU A 357 14.63 -6.82 2.11
CA LEU A 357 13.69 -6.15 1.21
C LEU A 357 13.63 -4.64 1.49
N HIS A 358 13.66 -4.28 2.78
CA HIS A 358 13.64 -2.90 3.24
C HIS A 358 14.96 -2.56 3.90
N ARG A 359 15.13 -1.28 4.24
CA ARG A 359 16.29 -0.81 5.00
C ARG A 359 16.14 -1.16 6.47
N HIS A 360 17.18 -1.75 7.03
CA HIS A 360 17.36 -2.01 8.45
C HIS A 360 18.52 -1.16 8.95
N VAL A 361 18.37 -0.59 10.14
CA VAL A 361 19.49 0.06 10.85
C VAL A 361 20.26 -1.05 11.55
N PHE A 362 21.57 -1.10 11.32
CA PHE A 362 22.50 -1.95 12.06
C PHE A 362 23.17 -1.10 13.14
N ASP A 363 23.08 -1.51 14.40
CA ASP A 363 23.61 -0.74 15.51
C ASP A 363 25.14 -0.73 15.54
N ALA A 364 25.70 0.26 16.25
CA ALA A 364 27.14 0.31 16.49
C ALA A 364 27.52 -0.78 17.50
N GLU A 365 28.61 -1.49 17.22
CA GLU A 365 29.12 -2.53 18.13
C GLU A 365 30.36 -2.00 18.87
N ASP A 366 30.42 -2.21 20.19
CA ASP A 366 31.60 -1.93 21.00
C ASP A 366 31.74 -2.98 22.12
N THR A 367 32.63 -3.94 21.89
CA THR A 367 32.91 -5.04 22.81
C THR A 367 33.73 -4.66 24.04
N SER A 368 34.30 -3.45 24.07
CA SER A 368 34.90 -2.93 25.32
C SER A 368 33.85 -2.47 26.34
N GLY A 369 32.59 -2.33 25.89
CA GLY A 369 31.43 -2.01 26.71
C GLY A 369 30.56 -3.25 26.94
N ALA A 370 29.29 -3.14 26.59
CA ALA A 370 28.32 -4.24 26.71
C ALA A 370 28.18 -5.09 25.43
N GLY A 371 28.94 -4.75 24.38
CA GLY A 371 28.92 -5.47 23.12
C GLY A 371 29.52 -6.88 23.24
N ARG A 372 29.15 -7.75 22.31
CA ARG A 372 29.67 -9.12 22.22
C ARG A 372 29.75 -9.60 20.78
N ILE A 373 30.68 -10.53 20.54
CA ILE A 373 30.84 -11.23 19.27
C ILE A 373 30.47 -12.68 19.48
N LEU A 374 29.80 -13.28 18.49
CA LEU A 374 29.54 -14.72 18.47
C LEU A 374 30.51 -15.42 17.52
N VAL A 375 31.26 -16.40 18.01
CA VAL A 375 32.25 -17.14 17.25
C VAL A 375 31.61 -18.37 16.63
N VAL A 376 31.38 -18.32 15.33
CA VAL A 376 30.49 -19.26 14.61
C VAL A 376 31.04 -20.68 14.60
N ASN A 377 32.35 -20.82 14.43
CA ASN A 377 33.04 -22.08 14.18
C ASN A 377 34.14 -22.35 15.23
N ASP A 378 33.89 -21.96 16.49
CA ASP A 378 34.80 -22.29 17.58
C ASP A 378 34.95 -23.82 17.75
N SER A 379 36.19 -24.26 17.98
CA SER A 379 36.57 -25.67 18.04
C SER A 379 35.97 -26.43 19.23
N VAL A 380 35.53 -25.71 20.27
CA VAL A 380 34.91 -26.25 21.49
C VAL A 380 33.39 -26.17 21.38
N ALA A 381 32.84 -25.00 21.03
CA ALA A 381 31.40 -24.78 20.95
C ALA A 381 31.02 -23.71 19.92
N ALA A 382 30.21 -24.08 18.93
CA ALA A 382 29.70 -23.12 17.95
C ALA A 382 28.88 -21.98 18.59
N TYR A 383 29.06 -20.77 18.05
CA TYR A 383 28.48 -19.52 18.53
C TYR A 383 28.90 -19.13 19.96
N ASP A 384 30.16 -19.41 20.33
CA ASP A 384 30.70 -18.98 21.62
C ASP A 384 30.68 -17.44 21.73
N GLU A 385 30.21 -16.93 22.86
CA GLU A 385 30.02 -15.50 23.08
C GLU A 385 31.25 -14.93 23.77
N ILE A 386 31.92 -13.99 23.10
CA ILE A 386 33.12 -13.33 23.62
C ILE A 386 32.95 -11.82 23.67
N SER A 387 33.58 -11.19 24.65
CA SER A 387 33.77 -9.73 24.71
C SER A 387 35.19 -9.32 24.33
N ASP A 388 36.15 -10.23 24.38
CA ASP A 388 37.56 -9.95 24.10
C ASP A 388 38.11 -10.97 23.10
N ILE A 389 38.59 -10.48 21.96
CA ILE A 389 39.20 -11.32 20.92
C ILE A 389 40.51 -11.94 21.43
N ALA A 390 41.12 -11.39 22.48
CA ALA A 390 42.31 -11.96 23.09
C ALA A 390 42.11 -13.38 23.65
N ASP A 391 40.87 -13.78 23.94
CA ASP A 391 40.52 -15.12 24.40
C ASP A 391 40.60 -16.17 23.26
N LEU A 392 40.63 -15.73 22.01
CA LEU A 392 40.71 -16.60 20.82
C LEU A 392 42.16 -16.97 20.49
N LEU A 393 42.66 -18.02 21.15
CA LEU A 393 44.02 -18.53 20.95
C LEU A 393 44.10 -19.83 20.14
N LEU A 394 42.95 -20.38 19.76
CA LEU A 394 42.82 -21.60 18.95
C LEU A 394 42.10 -21.30 17.63
N ASP A 395 42.48 -21.99 16.57
CA ASP A 395 41.76 -21.99 15.29
C ASP A 395 40.51 -22.89 15.35
N SER A 396 39.70 -22.89 14.29
CA SER A 396 38.46 -23.70 14.21
C SER A 396 38.68 -25.21 14.33
N ALA A 397 39.90 -25.70 14.13
CA ALA A 397 40.28 -27.11 14.30
C ALA A 397 40.92 -27.41 15.67
N GLY A 398 41.03 -26.40 16.54
CA GLY A 398 41.67 -26.50 17.87
C GLY A 398 43.20 -26.38 17.83
N GLY A 399 43.78 -26.00 16.69
CA GLY A 399 45.21 -25.72 16.55
C GLY A 399 45.60 -24.39 17.19
N SER A 400 46.80 -24.29 17.76
CA SER A 400 47.24 -23.07 18.44
C SER A 400 47.61 -21.94 17.46
N MET A 401 47.09 -20.75 17.72
CA MET A 401 47.42 -19.51 17.01
C MET A 401 48.51 -18.67 17.71
N VAL A 402 49.07 -19.16 18.83
CA VAL A 402 50.10 -18.45 19.61
C VAL A 402 51.42 -18.40 18.84
N GLY A 403 51.98 -17.20 18.69
CA GLY A 403 53.22 -16.97 17.95
C GLY A 403 53.05 -16.97 16.43
N LYS A 404 51.80 -16.91 15.94
CA LYS A 404 51.43 -17.05 14.53
C LYS A 404 50.74 -15.80 14.00
N TYR A 405 50.58 -15.77 12.68
CA TYR A 405 49.73 -14.85 11.94
C TYR A 405 48.47 -15.56 11.48
N PHE A 406 47.32 -14.90 11.51
CA PHE A 406 46.04 -15.52 11.15
C PHE A 406 45.02 -14.44 10.81
N ASN A 407 43.94 -14.86 10.15
CA ASN A 407 42.89 -13.98 9.67
C ASN A 407 41.58 -14.31 10.36
N LEU A 408 40.93 -13.28 10.91
CA LEU A 408 39.57 -13.38 11.44
C LEU A 408 38.60 -12.70 10.46
N HIS A 409 37.47 -13.33 10.20
CA HIS A 409 36.41 -12.75 9.37
C HIS A 409 35.25 -12.33 10.25
N PHE A 410 34.86 -11.06 10.14
CA PHE A 410 33.72 -10.50 10.84
C PHE A 410 32.58 -10.23 9.87
N TRP A 411 31.38 -10.57 10.29
CA TRP A 411 30.14 -10.37 9.54
C TRP A 411 29.00 -10.02 10.49
N GLY A 412 27.99 -9.31 10.01
CA GLY A 412 26.88 -8.83 10.84
C GLY A 412 25.59 -9.58 10.55
N VAL A 413 24.70 -9.61 11.55
CA VAL A 413 23.31 -10.06 11.39
C VAL A 413 22.37 -8.86 11.56
N ALA A 414 21.78 -8.40 10.45
CA ALA A 414 20.83 -7.30 10.45
C ALA A 414 19.42 -7.78 10.83
N ASN A 415 19.21 -8.10 12.10
CA ASN A 415 17.88 -8.38 12.63
C ASN A 415 16.96 -7.14 12.59
N HIS A 416 15.70 -7.32 12.96
CA HIS A 416 14.75 -6.20 13.05
C HIS A 416 15.34 -5.03 13.86
N THR A 417 15.10 -3.80 13.40
CA THR A 417 15.66 -2.61 14.04
C THR A 417 15.27 -2.55 15.51
N GLY A 418 16.25 -2.40 16.40
CA GLY A 418 16.05 -2.37 17.86
C GLY A 418 16.06 -3.74 18.55
N GLU A 419 16.20 -4.83 17.80
CA GLU A 419 16.49 -6.16 18.34
C GLU A 419 18.00 -6.43 18.38
N PHE A 420 18.40 -7.51 19.05
CA PHE A 420 19.80 -7.90 19.11
C PHE A 420 20.38 -8.19 17.72
N GLN A 421 21.47 -7.51 17.36
CA GLN A 421 22.14 -7.58 16.06
C GLN A 421 23.60 -8.02 16.26
N PRO A 422 23.87 -9.32 16.37
CA PRO A 422 25.22 -9.80 16.67
C PRO A 422 26.17 -9.49 15.51
N VAL A 423 27.39 -9.09 15.88
CA VAL A 423 28.58 -9.30 15.05
C VAL A 423 29.05 -10.73 15.28
N MET A 424 29.33 -11.40 14.19
CA MET A 424 29.77 -12.79 14.13
C MET A 424 31.24 -12.83 13.72
N CYS A 425 31.98 -13.81 14.24
CA CYS A 425 33.36 -14.06 13.88
C CYS A 425 33.55 -15.49 13.40
N ASN A 426 34.24 -15.65 12.28
CA ASN A 426 34.76 -16.93 11.85
C ASN A 426 36.26 -17.00 12.17
N LEU A 427 36.63 -18.04 12.91
CA LEU A 427 38.01 -18.46 13.09
C LEU A 427 38.53 -19.10 11.79
N PRO A 428 39.82 -18.97 11.49
CA PRO A 428 40.42 -19.64 10.35
C PRO A 428 40.50 -21.16 10.61
N SER A 429 40.79 -21.93 9.57
CA SER A 429 41.09 -23.38 9.67
C SER A 429 42.57 -23.69 9.99
N GLY A 430 43.40 -22.65 10.10
CA GLY A 430 44.81 -22.76 10.42
C GLY A 430 45.48 -21.40 10.60
N SER A 431 46.82 -21.41 10.73
CA SER A 431 47.61 -20.18 10.94
C SER A 431 48.97 -20.23 10.25
N TYR A 432 49.63 -19.08 10.14
CA TYR A 432 50.82 -18.83 9.34
C TYR A 432 52.03 -18.46 10.19
N ASN A 433 53.22 -18.81 9.70
CA ASN A 433 54.50 -18.40 10.32
C ASN A 433 55.00 -17.04 9.82
N LYS A 434 54.47 -16.56 8.69
CA LYS A 434 54.92 -15.36 8.00
C LYS A 434 53.73 -14.45 7.73
N GLN A 435 53.97 -13.15 7.87
CA GLN A 435 52.95 -12.12 7.64
C GLN A 435 52.40 -12.15 6.21
N SER A 436 53.28 -12.18 5.20
CA SER A 436 52.90 -12.17 3.78
C SER A 436 52.01 -13.34 3.40
N ASP A 437 52.25 -14.50 4.02
CA ASP A 437 51.52 -15.74 3.76
C ASP A 437 50.09 -15.64 4.31
N ALA A 438 49.93 -14.98 5.46
CA ALA A 438 48.62 -14.69 6.04
C ALA A 438 47.85 -13.65 5.22
N GLU A 439 48.49 -12.54 4.84
CA GLU A 439 47.84 -11.47 4.04
C GLU A 439 47.29 -12.01 2.71
N GLN A 440 48.03 -12.92 2.06
CA GLN A 440 47.66 -13.54 0.79
C GLN A 440 46.82 -14.82 0.93
N ASP A 441 46.62 -15.29 2.17
CA ASP A 441 45.99 -16.57 2.50
C ASP A 441 46.50 -17.73 1.62
N VAL A 442 47.83 -17.91 1.57
CA VAL A 442 48.47 -18.83 0.60
C VAL A 442 48.06 -20.30 0.78
N SER A 443 47.56 -20.67 1.96
CA SER A 443 47.09 -22.02 2.28
C SER A 443 45.57 -22.16 2.27
N GLY A 444 44.81 -21.09 1.99
CA GLY A 444 43.35 -21.12 1.98
C GLY A 444 42.75 -21.37 3.35
N PHE A 445 43.27 -20.75 4.41
CA PHE A 445 42.78 -20.92 5.77
C PHE A 445 41.62 -19.99 6.12
N ASP A 446 41.35 -18.99 5.29
CA ASP A 446 40.26 -18.03 5.49
C ASP A 446 38.88 -18.70 5.44
N ASP A 447 38.00 -18.27 6.34
CA ASP A 447 36.59 -18.68 6.34
C ASP A 447 35.70 -17.44 6.27
N SER A 448 35.26 -17.10 5.06
CA SER A 448 34.28 -16.03 4.81
C SER A 448 32.85 -16.54 4.68
N SER A 449 32.57 -17.79 5.07
CA SER A 449 31.25 -18.39 4.89
C SER A 449 30.23 -17.83 5.88
N ILE A 450 29.00 -17.63 5.41
CA ILE A 450 27.85 -17.30 6.27
C ILE A 450 26.95 -18.55 6.31
N PRO A 451 26.62 -19.08 7.50
CA PRO A 451 25.76 -20.26 7.59
C PRO A 451 24.41 -20.06 6.92
N ALA A 452 23.85 -21.13 6.33
CA ALA A 452 22.61 -21.09 5.56
C ALA A 452 21.42 -20.49 6.33
N ALA A 453 21.40 -20.66 7.66
CA ALA A 453 20.40 -20.07 8.55
C ALA A 453 20.34 -18.54 8.42
N PHE A 454 21.47 -17.87 8.19
CA PHE A 454 21.59 -16.41 8.10
C PHE A 454 21.63 -15.89 6.67
N ASP A 455 21.97 -16.73 5.70
CA ASP A 455 22.04 -16.37 4.28
C ASP A 455 20.81 -16.87 3.52
N ARG A 456 20.75 -18.16 3.18
CA ARG A 456 19.69 -18.74 2.34
C ARG A 456 18.30 -18.69 2.99
N GLU A 457 18.20 -18.83 4.31
CA GLU A 457 16.95 -19.05 5.02
C GLU A 457 16.36 -17.76 5.61
N SER A 458 17.15 -16.95 6.32
CA SER A 458 16.68 -15.66 6.88
C SER A 458 17.14 -14.44 6.08
N THR A 459 18.21 -14.57 5.28
CA THR A 459 18.77 -13.48 4.45
C THR A 459 19.22 -12.27 5.26
N THR A 460 19.62 -12.49 6.52
CA THR A 460 20.01 -11.44 7.49
C THR A 460 21.50 -11.15 7.55
N GLY A 461 22.35 -12.08 7.09
CA GLY A 461 23.80 -12.01 7.21
C GLY A 461 24.47 -11.17 6.11
N PHE A 462 25.48 -10.38 6.47
CA PHE A 462 26.29 -9.61 5.53
C PHE A 462 27.75 -9.52 6.01
N LEU A 463 28.72 -9.57 5.09
CA LEU A 463 30.15 -9.46 5.43
C LEU A 463 30.54 -8.02 5.84
N ILE A 464 31.50 -7.92 6.77
CA ILE A 464 32.04 -6.63 7.25
C ILE A 464 33.52 -6.53 6.88
N VAL A 465 34.39 -7.35 7.46
CA VAL A 465 35.84 -7.17 7.32
C VAL A 465 36.59 -8.47 7.56
N ARG A 466 37.72 -8.64 6.88
CA ARG A 466 38.77 -9.61 7.23
C ARG A 466 39.90 -8.86 7.90
N VAL A 467 40.33 -9.30 9.08
CA VAL A 467 41.44 -8.71 9.82
C VAL A 467 42.57 -9.70 9.99
N THR A 468 43.77 -9.32 9.57
CA THR A 468 45.01 -10.07 9.79
C THR A 468 45.62 -9.66 11.11
N LEU A 469 45.85 -10.63 12.00
CA LEU A 469 46.41 -10.41 13.32
C LEU A 469 47.67 -11.24 13.52
N ARG A 470 48.49 -10.82 14.49
CA ARG A 470 49.55 -11.62 15.08
C ARG A 470 49.38 -11.66 16.59
N HIS A 471 49.49 -12.85 17.16
CA HIS A 471 49.62 -13.03 18.60
C HIS A 471 51.01 -13.57 18.95
N GLN A 472 51.63 -13.05 20.02
CA GLN A 472 52.92 -13.52 20.53
C GLN A 472 52.88 -13.71 22.04
N ALA A 473 53.43 -14.80 22.55
CA ALA A 473 53.51 -15.07 24.00
C ALA A 473 54.49 -14.13 24.76
N ALA A 474 55.14 -13.19 24.09
CA ALA A 474 56.04 -12.24 24.74
C ALA A 474 55.26 -11.31 25.69
N SER A 475 55.90 -10.90 26.79
CA SER A 475 55.36 -9.93 27.76
C SER A 475 53.98 -10.25 28.35
N GLY A 476 53.55 -11.51 28.33
CA GLY A 476 52.25 -11.95 28.84
C GLY A 476 51.18 -12.18 27.78
N GLY A 477 51.44 -11.88 26.50
CA GLY A 477 50.49 -12.07 25.39
C GLY A 477 50.27 -10.78 24.62
N THR A 478 51.12 -10.50 23.63
CA THR A 478 51.06 -9.30 22.79
C THR A 478 50.25 -9.56 21.53
N TRP A 479 49.26 -8.71 21.27
CA TRP A 479 48.46 -8.70 20.04
C TRP A 479 48.92 -7.57 19.11
N THR A 480 48.93 -7.84 17.81
CA THR A 480 49.31 -6.85 16.80
C THR A 480 48.37 -6.93 15.61
N HIS A 481 47.72 -5.81 15.30
CA HIS A 481 47.01 -5.64 14.04
C HIS A 481 48.03 -5.51 12.90
N VAL A 482 47.85 -6.31 11.85
CA VAL A 482 48.74 -6.32 10.68
C VAL A 482 48.10 -5.56 9.54
N SER A 483 46.93 -6.01 9.09
CA SER A 483 46.21 -5.47 7.94
C SER A 483 44.73 -5.82 8.03
N GLN A 484 43.91 -5.18 7.19
CA GLN A 484 42.49 -5.50 7.06
C GLN A 484 42.05 -5.35 5.61
N VAL A 485 41.02 -6.12 5.23
CA VAL A 485 40.36 -6.06 3.91
C VAL A 485 38.87 -5.82 4.15
N ASP A 486 38.34 -4.76 3.55
CA ASP A 486 36.92 -4.45 3.60
C ASP A 486 36.14 -5.47 2.76
N LEU A 487 35.12 -6.08 3.36
CA LEU A 487 34.26 -7.08 2.71
C LEU A 487 32.81 -6.60 2.58
N ARG A 488 32.51 -5.36 2.96
CA ARG A 488 31.15 -4.81 2.87
C ARG A 488 30.70 -4.74 1.42
N GLY A 489 29.48 -5.20 1.17
CA GLY A 489 28.91 -5.27 -0.18
C GLY A 489 29.43 -6.42 -1.05
N VAL A 490 30.37 -7.22 -0.55
CA VAL A 490 30.87 -8.41 -1.23
C VAL A 490 29.97 -9.60 -0.90
N ASN A 491 29.62 -10.40 -1.90
CA ASN A 491 28.91 -11.66 -1.67
C ASN A 491 29.91 -12.69 -1.08
N PRO A 492 29.54 -13.50 -0.06
CA PRO A 492 30.40 -14.53 0.50
C PRO A 492 31.09 -15.44 -0.53
N ALA A 493 30.42 -15.78 -1.63
CA ALA A 493 30.99 -16.58 -2.72
C ALA A 493 32.13 -15.88 -3.48
N GLY A 494 32.22 -14.55 -3.42
CA GLY A 494 33.27 -13.73 -4.01
C GLY A 494 34.36 -13.29 -3.02
N ALA A 495 34.23 -13.61 -1.73
CA ALA A 495 35.16 -13.21 -0.68
C ALA A 495 36.35 -14.16 -0.50
N VAL A 496 36.54 -15.13 -1.41
CA VAL A 496 37.54 -16.19 -1.28
C VAL A 496 38.97 -15.63 -1.42
N GLY A 497 39.71 -15.65 -0.31
CA GLY A 497 41.17 -15.55 -0.30
C GLY A 497 41.76 -16.90 -0.71
N GLY A 498 42.25 -17.01 -1.94
CA GLY A 498 42.78 -18.28 -2.42
C GLY A 498 42.87 -18.38 -3.93
N GLY A 499 43.64 -17.47 -4.54
CA GLY A 499 43.94 -17.51 -5.98
C GLY A 499 43.90 -16.13 -6.60
N THR A 500 45.07 -15.52 -6.77
CA THR A 500 45.33 -14.34 -7.62
C THR A 500 44.14 -13.40 -7.78
N GLY A 501 43.70 -12.79 -6.67
CA GLY A 501 42.79 -11.66 -6.72
C GLY A 501 43.43 -10.53 -7.52
N LEU A 502 42.67 -9.98 -8.47
CA LEU A 502 43.02 -8.82 -9.27
C LEU A 502 43.72 -7.77 -8.39
N VAL A 503 44.98 -7.49 -8.72
CA VAL A 503 45.72 -6.40 -8.13
C VAL A 503 45.00 -5.11 -8.51
N SER A 504 44.13 -4.60 -7.63
CA SER A 504 43.80 -3.17 -7.66
C SER A 504 45.03 -2.45 -7.12
N THR A 505 45.98 -2.16 -8.00
CA THR A 505 46.99 -1.12 -7.70
C THR A 505 46.26 0.22 -7.74
N GLU A 506 45.63 0.59 -6.64
CA GLU A 506 45.29 1.97 -6.40
C GLU A 506 46.58 2.71 -6.03
N PHE A 507 47.11 3.48 -6.99
CA PHE A 507 48.21 4.38 -6.73
C PHE A 507 47.67 5.57 -5.94
N ALA A 508 48.29 5.89 -4.80
CA ALA A 508 48.04 7.18 -4.15
C ALA A 508 48.31 8.30 -5.17
N ASP A 509 47.38 9.24 -5.32
CA ASP A 509 47.39 10.29 -6.35
C ASP A 509 48.70 11.13 -6.36
N LYS A 510 49.45 11.11 -5.26
CA LYS A 510 50.80 11.70 -5.15
C LYS A 510 51.89 10.98 -5.98
N ALA A 511 51.59 9.83 -6.58
CA ALA A 511 52.51 9.05 -7.39
C ALA A 511 52.53 9.48 -8.87
N PHE A 512 51.58 10.30 -9.31
CA PHE A 512 51.63 10.95 -10.62
C PHE A 512 52.25 12.33 -10.46
N LYS A 513 53.51 12.49 -10.91
CA LYS A 513 54.18 13.78 -11.03
C LYS A 513 53.99 14.38 -12.40
#